data_AF-A0A933H6U9-F1
#
_entry.id   AF-A0A933H6U9-F1
#
_cell.length_a   1.000
_cell.length_b   1.000
_cell.length_c   1.000
_cell.angle_alpha   90.00
_cell.angle_beta   90.00
_cell.angle_gamma   90.00
#
_symmetry.space_group_name_H-M   'P 1'
#
loop_
_entity.id
_entity.type
_entity.pdbx_description
1 polymer ?
#
loop_
_entity_poly.entity_id
_entity_poly.type
_entity_poly.pdbx_seq_one_letter_code
_entity_poly.pdbx_strand_id
1 'polypeptide(L)'
;MFIFQVHHYIKPDQIEAYREATLENARLTIQEEGVLRFDFFQDVKDPTHFSLFEVYRDIAARDKHLETAHFLKWKEVYLQTCERRGNGDEFNALFPAELNLSPHQKPDAPKRLNISSGAKWEDIVGYCRAVRVGNTVEVAGTAAVDEAGNIVGETPYEQTKFILQKIERALNQTGASMSHVIRTRTFVTDIAKWEEVGRAHGEFFRDIKPVATMVEVSALIDKKLLVEIEVTARIV
;
A
#
# COMPACT_ATOMS: atom_id res chain seq x y z
N MET A 1 8.66 16.98 11.91
CA MET A 1 7.54 16.38 12.64
C MET A 1 7.50 16.95 14.05
N PHE A 2 6.32 17.24 14.57
CA PHE A 2 6.10 17.63 15.96
C PHE A 2 5.24 16.55 16.61
N ILE A 3 5.81 15.80 17.56
CA ILE A 3 5.15 14.69 18.24
C ILE A 3 4.92 15.09 19.69
N PHE A 4 3.69 14.97 20.13
CA PHE A 4 3.29 15.38 21.46
C PHE A 4 2.36 14.36 22.09
N GLN A 5 2.61 14.01 23.34
CA GLN A 5 1.66 13.27 24.15
C GLN A 5 1.18 14.16 25.28
N VAL A 6 -0.13 14.32 25.42
CA VAL A 6 -0.73 15.10 26.50
C VAL A 6 -1.59 14.21 27.38
N HIS A 7 -1.60 14.53 28.67
CA HIS A 7 -2.39 13.86 29.69
C HIS A 7 -3.45 14.82 30.26
N HIS A 8 -4.70 14.36 30.31
CA HIS A 8 -5.82 15.10 30.86
C HIS A 8 -6.46 14.31 32.00
N TYR A 9 -6.72 14.98 33.11
CA TYR A 9 -7.41 14.41 34.27
C TYR A 9 -8.73 15.13 34.47
N ILE A 10 -9.83 14.39 34.36
CA ILE A 10 -11.18 14.91 34.19
C ILE A 10 -12.01 14.58 35.43
N LYS A 11 -12.83 15.54 35.88
CA LYS A 11 -13.70 15.34 37.03
C LYS A 11 -14.57 14.08 36.83
N PRO A 12 -14.74 13.20 37.83
CA PRO A 12 -15.44 11.93 37.66
C PRO A 12 -16.86 12.05 37.07
N ASP A 13 -17.59 13.12 37.41
CA ASP A 13 -18.95 13.40 36.94
C ASP A 13 -19.00 14.02 35.53
N GLN A 14 -17.85 14.38 34.95
CA GLN A 14 -17.73 15.06 33.65
C GLN A 14 -17.07 14.20 32.57
N ILE A 15 -16.74 12.95 32.87
CA ILE A 15 -16.04 12.01 31.97
C ILE A 15 -16.74 11.91 30.61
N GLU A 16 -18.06 11.74 30.59
CA GLU A 16 -18.79 11.52 29.34
C GLU A 16 -18.85 12.78 28.47
N ALA A 17 -19.06 13.95 29.08
CA ALA A 17 -19.06 15.22 28.37
C ALA A 17 -17.70 15.50 27.72
N TYR A 18 -16.61 15.26 28.45
CA TYR A 18 -15.25 15.39 27.92
C TYR A 18 -14.97 14.37 26.80
N ARG A 19 -15.35 13.11 26.99
CA ARG A 19 -15.14 12.03 26.01
C ARG A 19 -15.83 12.36 24.69
N GLU A 20 -17.10 12.73 24.71
CA GLU A 20 -17.87 13.06 23.50
C GLU A 20 -17.27 14.27 22.76
N ALA A 21 -16.96 15.34 23.49
CA ALA A 21 -16.32 16.52 22.89
C ALA A 21 -14.95 16.18 22.28
N THR A 22 -14.16 15.34 22.94
CA THR A 22 -12.83 14.94 22.45
C THR A 22 -12.91 14.03 21.24
N LEU A 23 -13.90 13.13 21.19
CA LEU A 23 -14.16 12.30 20.01
C LEU A 23 -14.62 13.14 18.81
N GLU A 24 -15.45 14.17 19.01
CA GLU A 24 -15.80 15.13 17.95
C GLU A 24 -14.55 15.87 17.45
N ASN A 25 -13.73 16.39 18.37
CA ASN A 25 -12.47 17.06 18.04
C ASN A 25 -11.58 16.14 17.20
N ALA A 26 -11.28 14.94 17.70
CA ALA A 26 -10.41 13.97 17.04
C ALA A 26 -10.87 13.63 15.61
N ARG A 27 -12.18 13.41 15.40
CA ARG A 27 -12.74 13.07 14.07
C ARG A 27 -12.57 14.20 13.05
N LEU A 28 -12.54 15.45 13.49
CA LEU A 28 -12.33 16.61 12.64
C LEU A 28 -10.83 16.88 12.44
N THR A 29 -10.03 16.71 13.49
CA THR A 29 -8.58 16.92 13.45
C THR A 29 -7.87 15.97 12.50
N ILE A 30 -8.27 14.70 12.42
CA ILE A 30 -7.67 13.74 11.46
C ILE A 30 -7.88 14.12 9.98
N GLN A 31 -8.78 15.07 9.69
CA GLN A 31 -9.04 15.55 8.33
C GLN A 31 -8.18 16.76 7.98
N GLU A 32 -7.51 17.37 8.97
CA GLU A 32 -6.71 18.56 8.77
C GLU A 32 -5.42 18.29 8.00
N GLU A 33 -5.07 19.25 7.13
CA GLU A 33 -3.80 19.18 6.43
C GLU A 33 -2.63 19.35 7.40
N GLY A 34 -1.76 18.34 7.45
CA GLY A 34 -0.56 18.37 8.29
C GLY A 34 -0.70 17.59 9.59
N VAL A 35 -1.90 17.12 9.94
CA VAL A 35 -2.09 16.12 11.00
C VAL A 35 -1.79 14.73 10.44
N LEU A 36 -0.81 14.05 11.04
CA LEU A 36 -0.38 12.71 10.64
C LEU A 36 -1.00 11.63 11.53
N ARG A 37 -1.28 11.96 12.80
CA ARG A 37 -1.90 11.06 13.77
C ARG A 37 -2.57 11.87 14.88
N PHE A 38 -3.70 11.38 15.37
CA PHE A 38 -4.42 11.98 16.50
C PHE A 38 -5.16 10.86 17.23
N ASP A 39 -4.49 10.23 18.18
CA ASP A 39 -5.05 9.11 18.94
C ASP A 39 -5.56 9.61 20.29
N PHE A 40 -6.67 9.02 20.76
CA PHE A 40 -7.29 9.35 22.04
C PHE A 40 -7.49 8.06 22.86
N PHE A 41 -6.91 8.05 24.06
CA PHE A 41 -6.87 6.90 24.95
C PHE A 41 -7.49 7.25 26.30
N GLN A 42 -8.11 6.25 26.93
CA GLN A 42 -8.52 6.30 28.32
C GLN A 42 -7.73 5.26 29.12
N ASP A 43 -7.22 5.64 30.28
CA ASP A 43 -6.48 4.73 31.15
C ASP A 43 -7.42 3.68 31.73
N VAL A 44 -6.98 2.42 31.69
CA VAL A 44 -7.74 1.28 32.20
C VAL A 44 -7.78 1.28 33.74
N LYS A 45 -6.74 1.83 34.40
CA LYS A 45 -6.62 1.85 35.85
C LYS A 45 -7.26 3.08 36.48
N ASP A 46 -7.31 4.17 35.73
CA ASP A 46 -7.89 5.44 36.18
C ASP A 46 -8.84 6.00 35.10
N PRO A 47 -10.15 5.75 35.21
CA PRO A 47 -11.11 6.24 34.21
C PRO A 47 -11.17 7.77 34.09
N THR A 48 -10.63 8.51 35.05
CA THR A 48 -10.56 9.98 34.98
C THR A 48 -9.38 10.47 34.13
N HIS A 49 -8.43 9.58 33.84
CA HIS A 49 -7.22 9.88 33.10
C HIS A 49 -7.38 9.51 31.61
N PHE A 50 -7.14 10.51 30.76
CA PHE A 50 -7.09 10.37 29.32
C PHE A 50 -5.74 10.83 28.77
N SER A 51 -5.31 10.24 27.66
CA SER A 51 -4.12 10.67 26.95
C SER A 51 -4.40 10.86 25.46
N LEU A 52 -3.87 11.94 24.89
CA LEU A 52 -3.86 12.14 23.45
C LEU A 52 -2.44 11.98 22.94
N PHE A 53 -2.27 11.25 21.83
CA PHE A 53 -1.01 11.14 21.12
C PHE A 53 -1.17 11.80 19.75
N GLU A 54 -0.50 12.92 19.57
CA GLU A 54 -0.68 13.83 18.45
C GLU A 54 0.61 13.92 17.65
N VAL A 55 0.50 13.73 16.34
CA VAL A 55 1.64 13.81 15.43
C VAL A 55 1.29 14.78 14.32
N TYR A 56 2.01 15.89 14.27
CA TYR A 56 1.89 16.90 13.24
C TYR A 56 3.12 16.89 12.35
N ARG A 57 2.95 17.24 11.07
CA ARG A 57 4.05 17.36 10.11
C ARG A 57 5.15 18.31 10.61
N ASP A 58 4.73 19.42 11.22
CA ASP A 58 5.59 20.46 11.76
C ASP A 58 4.82 21.29 12.81
N ILE A 59 5.50 22.25 13.42
CA ILE A 59 4.91 23.14 14.42
C ILE A 59 3.82 24.03 13.80
N ALA A 60 3.95 24.44 12.54
CA ALA A 60 2.96 25.31 11.88
C ALA A 60 1.61 24.58 11.69
N ALA A 61 1.64 23.29 11.36
CA ALA A 61 0.45 22.45 11.30
C ALA A 61 -0.21 22.33 12.68
N ARG A 62 0.57 22.18 13.75
CA ARG A 62 0.05 22.18 15.12
C ARG A 62 -0.58 23.52 15.48
N ASP A 63 0.11 24.62 15.19
CA ASP A 63 -0.39 25.96 15.52
C ASP A 63 -1.69 26.28 14.78
N LYS A 64 -1.79 25.87 13.51
CA LYS A 64 -3.04 25.96 12.74
C LYS A 64 -4.17 25.14 13.37
N HIS A 65 -3.90 23.93 13.86
CA HIS A 65 -4.89 23.11 14.57
C HIS A 65 -5.47 23.85 15.79
N LEU A 66 -4.61 24.53 16.56
CA LEU A 66 -5.02 25.30 17.75
C LEU A 66 -5.94 26.50 17.45
N GLU A 67 -6.06 26.89 16.17
CA GLU A 67 -6.92 27.99 15.72
C GLU A 67 -8.25 27.50 15.13
N THR A 68 -8.42 26.18 14.96
CA THR A 68 -9.63 25.63 14.33
C THR A 68 -10.87 25.78 15.22
N ALA A 69 -12.04 25.93 14.58
CA ALA A 69 -13.31 26.09 15.29
C ALA A 69 -13.63 24.90 16.21
N HIS A 70 -13.31 23.67 15.78
CA HIS A 70 -13.58 22.47 16.56
C HIS A 70 -12.62 22.34 17.76
N PHE A 71 -11.33 22.68 17.60
CA PHE A 71 -10.41 22.75 18.71
C PHE A 71 -10.84 23.80 19.75
N LEU A 72 -11.23 25.00 19.30
CA LEU A 72 -11.68 26.05 20.22
C LEU A 72 -12.95 25.65 20.99
N LYS A 73 -13.91 25.00 20.32
CA LYS A 73 -15.10 24.41 20.95
C LYS A 73 -14.72 23.35 21.98
N TRP A 74 -13.83 22.42 21.61
CA TRP A 74 -13.35 21.38 22.51
C TRP A 74 -12.61 21.96 23.71
N LYS A 75 -11.76 22.96 23.51
CA LYS A 75 -10.97 23.61 24.55
C LYS A 75 -11.86 24.21 25.63
N GLU A 76 -13.01 24.79 25.26
CA GLU A 76 -13.99 25.30 26.23
C GLU A 76 -14.52 24.17 27.11
N VAL A 77 -14.95 23.05 26.53
CA VAL A 77 -15.43 21.87 27.27
C VAL A 77 -14.32 21.30 28.15
N TYR A 78 -13.10 21.16 27.62
CA TYR A 78 -11.96 20.66 28.38
C TYR A 78 -11.69 21.53 29.62
N LEU A 79 -11.66 22.86 29.49
CA LEU A 79 -11.39 23.75 30.62
C LEU A 79 -12.46 23.65 31.73
N GLN A 80 -13.72 23.35 31.38
CA GLN A 80 -14.80 23.18 32.36
C GLN A 80 -14.75 21.81 33.07
N THR A 81 -14.37 20.77 32.32
CA THR A 81 -14.37 19.37 32.77
C THR A 81 -13.07 18.95 33.45
N CYS A 82 -11.96 19.65 33.20
CA CYS A 82 -10.65 19.38 33.77
C CYS A 82 -10.66 19.51 35.30
N GLU A 83 -10.16 18.48 35.97
CA GLU A 83 -9.95 18.46 37.43
C GLU A 83 -8.55 18.99 37.77
N ARG A 84 -7.53 18.52 37.05
CA ARG A 84 -6.17 19.00 37.18
C ARG A 84 -5.43 18.93 35.85
N ARG A 85 -4.53 19.89 35.66
CA ARG A 85 -3.64 19.91 34.49
C ARG A 85 -2.70 18.71 34.54
N GLY A 86 -2.65 17.93 33.46
CA GLY A 86 -1.61 16.93 33.25
C GLY A 86 -0.40 17.49 32.50
N ASN A 87 0.57 16.62 32.25
CA ASN A 87 1.79 16.96 31.55
C ASN A 87 1.61 16.81 30.03
N GLY A 88 2.46 17.51 29.28
CA GLY A 88 2.61 17.34 27.85
C GLY A 88 4.08 17.13 27.53
N ASP A 89 4.39 16.01 26.87
CA ASP A 89 5.74 15.59 26.56
C ASP A 89 5.97 15.60 25.04
N GLU A 90 7.10 16.16 24.62
CA GLU A 90 7.53 16.18 23.22
C GLU A 90 8.45 15.00 22.93
N PHE A 91 8.30 14.40 21.74
CA PHE A 91 9.06 13.22 21.34
C PHE A 91 9.76 13.42 19.99
N ASN A 92 10.91 12.75 19.85
CA ASN A 92 11.54 12.52 18.55
C ASN A 92 11.14 11.14 18.05
N ALA A 93 10.75 11.02 16.78
CA ALA A 93 10.52 9.71 16.19
C ALA A 93 11.85 9.00 16.02
N LEU A 94 11.99 7.79 16.55
CA LEU A 94 13.15 6.93 16.25
C LEU A 94 12.84 5.95 15.11
N PHE A 95 11.57 5.63 14.90
CA PHE A 95 11.08 4.83 13.79
C PHE A 95 9.65 5.25 13.37
N PRO A 96 9.35 5.29 12.06
CA PRO A 96 10.30 5.14 10.95
C PRO A 96 11.28 6.32 10.92
N ALA A 97 12.57 6.01 10.76
CA ALA A 97 13.65 7.00 10.84
C ALA A 97 13.54 8.06 9.73
N GLU A 98 12.82 7.73 8.64
CA GLU A 98 12.57 8.62 7.51
C GLU A 98 11.69 9.85 7.85
N LEU A 99 10.91 9.81 8.94
CA LEU A 99 10.05 10.94 9.36
C LEU A 99 10.80 12.06 10.10
N ASN A 100 12.10 11.88 10.38
CA ASN A 100 12.98 12.91 10.93
C ASN A 100 13.60 13.82 9.86
N LEU A 101 13.30 13.60 8.58
CA LEU A 101 13.83 14.42 7.50
C LEU A 101 12.94 15.65 7.24
N SER A 102 13.62 16.72 6.84
CA SER A 102 13.15 18.08 6.51
C SER A 102 11.74 18.20 5.87
N PRO A 103 11.02 19.35 6.03
CA PRO A 103 9.58 19.55 5.77
C PRO A 103 9.04 19.33 4.35
N HIS A 104 9.83 18.79 3.41
CA HIS A 104 9.45 18.66 2.01
C HIS A 104 9.11 17.24 1.55
N GLN A 105 9.03 16.28 2.47
CA GLN A 105 8.61 14.93 2.12
C GLN A 105 7.49 14.50 3.06
N LYS A 106 6.23 14.63 2.60
CA LYS A 106 5.29 13.51 2.84
C LYS A 106 6.06 12.24 2.45
N PRO A 107 5.97 11.10 3.16
CA PRO A 107 6.29 9.86 2.50
C PRO A 107 5.41 9.86 1.24
N ASP A 108 6.04 9.96 0.07
CA ASP A 108 5.35 9.93 -1.22
C ASP A 108 4.34 8.78 -1.08
N ALA A 109 3.03 9.07 -1.27
CA ALA A 109 2.05 8.00 -1.47
C ALA A 109 2.72 7.02 -2.44
N PRO A 110 2.88 5.74 -2.05
CA PRO A 110 4.03 4.94 -2.41
C PRO A 110 4.33 5.08 -3.89
N LYS A 111 5.46 5.74 -4.16
CA LYS A 111 5.81 6.26 -5.48
C LYS A 111 5.65 5.14 -6.49
N ARG A 112 4.72 5.32 -7.42
CA ARG A 112 4.48 4.38 -8.51
C ARG A 112 5.82 4.07 -9.17
N LEU A 113 6.20 2.79 -9.19
CA LEU A 113 7.39 2.32 -9.87
C LEU A 113 6.97 1.60 -11.15
N ASN A 114 7.37 2.16 -12.29
CA ASN A 114 7.19 1.53 -13.59
C ASN A 114 8.47 0.78 -13.97
N ILE A 115 8.32 -0.48 -14.35
CA ILE A 115 9.39 -1.32 -14.86
C ILE A 115 9.16 -1.52 -16.35
N SER A 116 10.11 -1.05 -17.16
CA SER A 116 10.12 -1.29 -18.60
C SER A 116 10.95 -2.53 -18.93
N SER A 117 10.52 -3.30 -19.93
CA SER A 117 11.36 -4.37 -20.51
C SER A 117 12.21 -3.92 -21.70
N GLY A 118 12.11 -2.64 -22.11
CA GLY A 118 12.80 -2.12 -23.29
C GLY A 118 12.19 -2.55 -24.63
N ALA A 119 11.06 -3.27 -24.61
CA ALA A 119 10.36 -3.66 -25.81
C ALA A 119 9.80 -2.42 -26.53
N LYS A 120 10.06 -2.30 -27.85
CA LYS A 120 9.64 -1.15 -28.67
C LYS A 120 8.17 -0.75 -28.53
N TRP A 121 7.31 -1.72 -28.25
CA TRP A 121 5.86 -1.52 -28.15
C TRP A 121 5.45 -0.83 -26.86
N GLU A 122 6.25 -0.87 -25.80
CA GLU A 122 5.92 -0.22 -24.51
C GLU A 122 5.74 1.29 -24.69
N ASP A 123 6.66 1.94 -25.42
CA ASP A 123 6.58 3.38 -25.70
C ASP A 123 5.53 3.71 -26.77
N ILE A 124 5.33 2.83 -27.76
CA ILE A 124 4.36 3.06 -28.85
C ILE A 124 2.91 2.90 -28.36
N VAL A 125 2.64 1.88 -27.55
CA VAL A 125 1.29 1.51 -27.07
C VAL A 125 0.97 2.14 -25.72
N GLY A 126 1.98 2.44 -24.89
CA GLY A 126 1.82 3.09 -23.58
C GLY A 126 1.56 2.10 -22.45
N TYR A 127 2.37 1.05 -22.32
CA TYR A 127 2.33 0.12 -21.19
C TYR A 127 3.72 -0.13 -20.61
N CYS A 128 3.81 -0.65 -19.39
CA CYS A 128 5.06 -1.09 -18.77
C CYS A 128 5.01 -2.60 -18.53
N ARG A 129 6.16 -3.27 -18.52
CA ARG A 129 6.25 -4.69 -18.17
C ARG A 129 5.67 -4.98 -16.78
N ALA A 130 5.98 -4.13 -15.81
CA ALA A 130 5.36 -4.20 -14.48
C ALA A 130 5.16 -2.80 -13.88
N VAL A 131 4.17 -2.70 -13.00
CA VAL A 131 3.89 -1.49 -12.23
C VAL A 131 3.71 -1.88 -10.77
N ARG A 132 4.45 -1.21 -9.87
CA ARG A 132 4.24 -1.31 -8.43
C ARG A 132 3.61 -0.03 -7.90
N VAL A 133 2.53 -0.17 -7.13
CA VAL A 133 1.91 0.91 -6.35
C VAL A 133 1.71 0.39 -4.93
N GLY A 134 2.44 0.98 -3.98
CA GLY A 134 2.49 0.46 -2.61
C GLY A 134 3.00 -0.97 -2.57
N ASN A 135 2.18 -1.85 -2.01
CA ASN A 135 2.48 -3.25 -1.82
C ASN A 135 1.94 -4.13 -2.96
N THR A 136 1.25 -3.56 -3.94
CA THR A 136 0.69 -4.29 -5.07
C THR A 136 1.61 -4.13 -6.29
N VAL A 137 1.89 -5.24 -6.95
CA VAL A 137 2.62 -5.29 -8.23
C VAL A 137 1.72 -5.96 -9.27
N GLU A 138 1.52 -5.29 -10.39
CA GLU A 138 0.85 -5.84 -11.57
C GLU A 138 1.89 -6.05 -12.67
N VAL A 139 1.96 -7.25 -13.22
CA VAL A 139 2.78 -7.61 -14.39
C VAL A 139 1.86 -7.74 -15.59
N ALA A 140 2.16 -6.98 -16.65
CA ALA A 140 1.36 -6.96 -17.87
C ALA A 140 1.33 -8.33 -18.57
N GLY A 141 0.37 -8.49 -19.47
CA GLY A 141 0.30 -9.62 -20.42
C GLY A 141 1.68 -9.91 -21.02
N THR A 142 2.17 -11.11 -20.76
CA THR A 142 3.50 -11.55 -21.14
C THR A 142 3.38 -12.75 -22.06
N ALA A 143 3.80 -12.55 -23.31
CA ALA A 143 3.91 -13.59 -24.32
C ALA A 143 5.38 -14.01 -24.52
N ALA A 144 5.58 -15.15 -25.20
CA ALA A 144 6.88 -15.77 -25.37
C ALA A 144 7.72 -15.14 -26.49
N VAL A 145 8.07 -13.86 -26.31
CA VAL A 145 8.89 -13.08 -27.25
C VAL A 145 10.19 -12.64 -26.56
N ASP A 146 11.35 -12.86 -27.16
CA ASP A 146 12.64 -12.39 -26.62
C ASP A 146 12.87 -10.87 -26.83
N GLU A 147 14.01 -10.38 -26.37
CA GLU A 147 14.39 -8.96 -26.48
C GLU A 147 14.64 -8.52 -27.93
N ALA A 148 14.99 -9.46 -28.81
CA ALA A 148 15.15 -9.22 -30.24
C ALA A 148 13.82 -9.27 -31.02
N GLY A 149 12.71 -9.62 -30.36
CA GLY A 149 11.39 -9.73 -30.96
C GLY A 149 11.09 -11.10 -31.58
N ASN A 150 11.92 -12.12 -31.33
CA ASN A 150 11.69 -13.48 -31.82
C ASN A 150 10.77 -14.24 -30.87
N ILE A 151 9.92 -15.09 -31.42
CA ILE A 151 9.08 -15.99 -30.63
C ILE A 151 9.93 -17.17 -30.15
N VAL A 152 9.87 -17.46 -28.85
CA VAL A 152 10.64 -18.50 -28.19
C VAL A 152 9.73 -19.67 -27.81
N GLY A 153 10.08 -20.87 -28.26
CA GLY A 153 9.32 -22.08 -27.99
C GLY A 153 8.22 -22.33 -29.02
N GLU A 154 8.03 -23.60 -29.37
CA GLU A 154 7.04 -24.06 -30.35
C GLU A 154 5.82 -24.71 -29.68
N THR A 155 5.96 -25.06 -28.40
CA THR A 155 4.93 -25.72 -27.59
C THR A 155 4.36 -24.79 -26.51
N PRO A 156 3.10 -24.99 -26.07
CA PRO A 156 2.55 -24.25 -24.93
C PRO A 156 3.39 -24.37 -23.67
N TYR A 157 4.00 -25.53 -23.43
CA TYR A 157 4.91 -25.74 -22.30
C TYR A 157 6.15 -24.84 -22.37
N GLU A 158 6.87 -24.84 -23.50
CA GLU A 158 8.08 -24.03 -23.68
C GLU A 158 7.78 -22.53 -23.58
N GLN A 159 6.70 -22.09 -24.23
CA GLN A 159 6.26 -20.70 -24.18
C GLN A 159 5.90 -20.29 -22.74
N THR A 160 5.14 -21.12 -22.03
CA THR A 160 4.76 -20.86 -20.63
C THR A 160 5.99 -20.73 -19.73
N LYS A 161 6.96 -21.65 -19.87
CA LYS A 161 8.19 -21.62 -19.06
C LYS A 161 8.98 -20.33 -19.30
N PHE A 162 9.14 -19.93 -20.56
CA PHE A 162 9.82 -18.70 -20.91
C PHE A 162 9.07 -17.45 -20.41
N ILE A 163 7.74 -17.44 -20.52
CA ILE A 163 6.88 -16.37 -20.00
C ILE A 163 7.06 -16.21 -18.49
N LEU A 164 7.02 -17.31 -17.72
CA LEU A 164 7.16 -17.26 -16.27
C LEU A 164 8.55 -16.79 -15.82
N GLN A 165 9.61 -17.15 -16.56
CA GLN A 165 10.95 -16.60 -16.34
C GLN A 165 11.01 -15.08 -16.59
N LYS A 166 10.28 -14.57 -17.60
CA LYS A 166 10.18 -13.12 -17.85
C LYS A 166 9.42 -12.41 -16.74
N ILE A 167 8.33 -13.00 -16.27
CA ILE A 167 7.53 -12.48 -15.16
C ILE A 167 8.38 -12.42 -13.89
N GLU A 168 9.15 -13.47 -13.58
CA GLU A 168 10.06 -13.51 -12.44
C GLU A 168 11.08 -12.36 -12.49
N ARG A 169 11.72 -12.13 -13.64
CA ARG A 169 12.66 -11.01 -13.83
C ARG A 169 11.98 -9.65 -13.57
N ALA A 170 10.77 -9.47 -14.08
CA ALA A 170 10.01 -8.23 -13.89
C ALA A 170 9.61 -8.02 -12.41
N LEU A 171 9.17 -9.07 -11.72
CA LEU A 171 8.84 -9.02 -10.30
C LEU A 171 10.07 -8.63 -9.46
N ASN A 172 11.23 -9.24 -9.74
CA ASN A 172 12.47 -8.96 -9.01
C ASN A 172 12.88 -7.48 -9.11
N GLN A 173 12.66 -6.83 -10.26
CA GLN A 173 12.93 -5.40 -10.44
C GLN A 173 12.01 -4.49 -9.61
N THR A 174 10.88 -5.01 -9.12
CA THR A 174 9.97 -4.29 -8.20
C THR A 174 10.25 -4.57 -6.72
N GLY A 175 11.19 -5.47 -6.40
CA GLY A 175 11.40 -6.01 -5.06
C GLY A 175 10.41 -7.10 -4.65
N ALA A 176 9.54 -7.55 -5.56
CA ALA A 176 8.71 -8.73 -5.38
C ALA A 176 9.45 -9.99 -5.89
N SER A 177 8.83 -11.15 -5.70
CA SER A 177 9.33 -12.46 -6.16
C SER A 177 8.14 -13.34 -6.51
N MET A 178 8.39 -14.53 -7.07
CA MET A 178 7.32 -15.48 -7.39
C MET A 178 6.46 -15.86 -6.17
N SER A 179 7.03 -15.91 -4.96
CA SER A 179 6.28 -16.23 -3.73
C SER A 179 5.28 -15.15 -3.32
N HIS A 180 5.42 -13.93 -3.85
CA HIS A 180 4.47 -12.84 -3.63
C HIS A 180 3.29 -12.89 -4.60
N VAL A 181 3.33 -13.76 -5.61
CA VAL A 181 2.25 -13.89 -6.60
C VAL A 181 1.01 -14.45 -5.92
N ILE A 182 -0.07 -13.67 -5.97
CA ILE A 182 -1.37 -14.09 -5.43
C ILE A 182 -2.32 -14.54 -6.53
N ARG A 183 -2.10 -14.11 -7.78
CA ARG A 183 -2.96 -14.43 -8.91
C ARG A 183 -2.19 -14.61 -10.21
N THR A 184 -2.57 -15.61 -10.99
CA THR A 184 -2.21 -15.76 -12.40
C THR A 184 -3.47 -15.74 -13.28
N ARG A 185 -3.46 -14.98 -14.37
CA ARG A 185 -4.47 -15.10 -15.44
C ARG A 185 -3.76 -15.52 -16.72
N THR A 186 -4.23 -16.62 -17.31
CA THR A 186 -3.59 -17.27 -18.45
C THR A 186 -4.57 -17.34 -19.61
N PHE A 187 -4.15 -16.85 -20.76
CA PHE A 187 -4.89 -16.88 -22.02
C PHE A 187 -4.20 -17.86 -22.96
N VAL A 188 -4.94 -18.80 -23.52
CA VAL A 188 -4.42 -19.80 -24.46
C VAL A 188 -5.21 -19.80 -25.76
N THR A 189 -4.58 -20.13 -26.87
CA THR A 189 -5.27 -20.24 -28.18
C THR A 189 -5.89 -21.61 -28.45
N ASP A 190 -5.49 -22.62 -27.69
CA ASP A 190 -6.03 -23.99 -27.74
C ASP A 190 -6.06 -24.56 -26.31
N ILE A 191 -7.23 -24.54 -25.68
CA ILE A 191 -7.43 -25.01 -24.31
C ILE A 191 -7.30 -26.52 -24.20
N ALA A 192 -7.40 -27.28 -25.31
CA ALA A 192 -7.17 -28.73 -25.25
C ALA A 192 -5.73 -29.07 -24.84
N LYS A 193 -4.78 -28.13 -25.00
CA LYS A 193 -3.37 -28.26 -24.57
C LYS A 193 -3.09 -27.70 -23.17
N TRP A 194 -4.12 -27.48 -22.35
CA TRP A 194 -3.98 -26.89 -21.02
C TRP A 194 -2.98 -27.65 -20.11
N GLU A 195 -2.83 -28.97 -20.25
CA GLU A 195 -1.92 -29.78 -19.42
C GLU A 195 -0.45 -29.37 -19.61
N GLU A 196 -0.07 -28.97 -20.82
CA GLU A 196 1.29 -28.49 -21.10
C GLU A 196 1.57 -27.17 -20.38
N VAL A 197 0.59 -26.26 -20.40
CA VAL A 197 0.63 -24.97 -19.69
C VAL A 197 0.63 -25.20 -18.18
N GLY A 198 -0.24 -26.08 -17.68
CA GLY A 198 -0.34 -26.45 -16.27
C GLY A 198 0.93 -27.10 -15.73
N ARG A 199 1.60 -27.95 -16.52
CA ARG A 199 2.88 -28.55 -16.16
C ARG A 199 3.97 -27.49 -15.97
N ALA A 200 4.11 -26.57 -16.92
CA ALA A 200 5.07 -25.48 -16.81
C ALA A 200 4.73 -24.53 -15.64
N HIS A 201 3.45 -24.19 -15.43
CA HIS A 201 3.00 -23.38 -14.29
C HIS A 201 3.35 -24.03 -12.94
N GLY A 202 3.13 -25.34 -12.83
CA GLY A 202 3.43 -26.11 -11.63
C GLY A 202 4.91 -26.10 -11.24
N GLU A 203 5.84 -25.97 -12.20
CA GLU A 203 7.28 -25.86 -11.90
C GLU A 203 7.62 -24.62 -11.06
N PHE A 204 6.84 -23.54 -11.20
CA PHE A 204 7.05 -22.30 -10.46
C PHE A 204 6.15 -22.17 -9.23
N PHE A 205 4.91 -22.67 -9.32
CA PHE A 205 3.86 -22.31 -8.36
C PHE A 205 3.30 -23.48 -7.55
N ARG A 206 3.79 -24.72 -7.69
CA ARG A 206 3.21 -25.88 -6.97
C ARG A 206 3.11 -25.71 -5.46
N ASP A 207 4.08 -25.02 -4.85
CA ASP A 207 4.14 -24.78 -3.41
C ASP A 207 3.55 -23.42 -3.02
N ILE A 208 3.55 -22.45 -3.94
CA ILE A 208 3.06 -21.08 -3.75
C ILE A 208 1.52 -21.03 -3.85
N LYS A 209 0.95 -21.75 -4.81
CA LYS A 209 -0.50 -21.92 -5.04
C LYS A 209 -1.29 -20.59 -5.13
N PRO A 210 -0.95 -19.69 -6.08
CA PRO A 210 -1.78 -18.51 -6.33
C PRO A 210 -3.16 -18.91 -6.84
N VAL A 211 -4.16 -18.03 -6.68
CA VAL A 211 -5.43 -18.23 -7.40
C VAL A 211 -5.18 -18.15 -8.90
N ALA A 212 -5.74 -19.08 -9.67
CA ALA A 212 -5.44 -19.21 -11.09
C ALA A 212 -6.71 -19.18 -11.93
N THR A 213 -6.63 -18.51 -13.08
CA THR A 213 -7.65 -18.54 -14.14
C THR A 213 -6.95 -18.87 -15.45
N MET A 214 -7.51 -19.81 -16.21
CA MET A 214 -7.08 -20.11 -17.58
C MET A 214 -8.31 -20.09 -18.48
N VAL A 215 -8.24 -19.35 -19.60
CA VAL A 215 -9.33 -19.24 -20.57
C VAL A 215 -8.80 -19.36 -22.00
N GLU A 216 -9.63 -19.91 -22.88
CA GLU A 216 -9.36 -19.89 -24.32
C GLU A 216 -9.70 -18.52 -24.91
N VAL A 217 -8.86 -18.03 -25.82
CA VAL A 217 -9.09 -16.82 -26.61
C VAL A 217 -8.96 -17.14 -28.10
N SER A 218 -9.65 -16.37 -28.96
CA SER A 218 -9.67 -16.63 -30.40
C SER A 218 -8.31 -16.46 -31.08
N ALA A 219 -7.45 -15.57 -30.56
CA ALA A 219 -6.11 -15.32 -31.08
C ALA A 219 -5.27 -14.51 -30.08
N LEU A 220 -3.94 -14.59 -30.24
CA LEU A 220 -2.96 -13.64 -29.68
C LEU A 220 -2.39 -12.77 -30.81
N ILE A 221 -1.56 -11.78 -30.47
CA ILE A 221 -1.05 -10.77 -31.42
C ILE A 221 -0.23 -11.35 -32.58
N ASP A 222 0.35 -12.54 -32.41
CA ASP A 222 1.00 -13.33 -33.45
C ASP A 222 0.47 -14.76 -33.41
N LYS A 223 0.22 -15.35 -34.59
CA LYS A 223 -0.32 -16.71 -34.75
C LYS A 223 0.56 -17.82 -34.16
N LYS A 224 1.86 -17.56 -33.96
CA LYS A 224 2.80 -18.50 -33.35
C LYS A 224 2.79 -18.41 -31.82
N LEU A 225 2.18 -17.38 -31.24
CA LEU A 225 2.00 -17.28 -29.79
C LEU A 225 0.79 -18.14 -29.39
N LEU A 226 1.02 -18.99 -28.38
CA LEU A 226 0.05 -19.97 -27.90
C LEU A 226 -0.45 -19.64 -26.50
N VAL A 227 0.33 -18.90 -25.73
CA VAL A 227 0.08 -18.58 -24.32
C VAL A 227 0.45 -17.13 -24.04
N GLU A 228 -0.39 -16.44 -23.26
CA GLU A 228 -0.09 -15.15 -22.64
C GLU A 228 -0.48 -15.20 -21.16
N ILE A 229 0.36 -14.65 -20.29
CA ILE A 229 0.13 -14.66 -18.83
C ILE A 229 0.32 -13.27 -18.24
N GLU A 230 -0.61 -12.87 -17.39
CA GLU A 230 -0.46 -11.72 -16.49
C GLU A 230 -0.54 -12.16 -15.03
N VAL A 231 0.07 -11.37 -14.15
CA VAL A 231 0.27 -11.72 -12.75
C VAL A 231 0.04 -10.53 -11.83
N THR A 232 -0.67 -10.77 -10.73
CA THR A 232 -0.76 -9.85 -9.60
C THR A 232 0.03 -10.42 -8.42
N ALA A 233 0.92 -9.61 -7.85
CA ALA A 233 1.68 -9.94 -6.65
C ALA A 233 1.46 -8.92 -5.53
N ARG A 234 1.60 -9.37 -4.28
CA ARG A 234 1.55 -8.52 -3.08
C ARG A 234 2.76 -8.74 -2.18
N ILE A 235 3.46 -7.66 -1.89
CA ILE A 235 4.55 -7.61 -0.92
C ILE A 235 3.92 -7.40 0.46
N VAL A 236 4.25 -8.24 1.44
CA VAL A 236 3.69 -8.19 2.80
C VAL A 236 4.73 -7.67 3.77
#